data_AF-V7CXI7-F1
#
_entry.id   AF-V7CXI7-F1
#
_cell.length_a   1.000
_cell.length_b   1.000
_cell.length_c   1.000
_cell.angle_alpha   90.00
_cell.angle_beta   90.00
_cell.angle_gamma   90.00
#
_symmetry.space_group_name_H-M   'P 1'
#
loop_
_entity.id
_entity.type
_entity.pdbx_description
1 polymer ?
#
loop_
_entity_poly.entity_id
_entity_poly.type
_entity_poly.pdbx_seq_one_letter_code
_entity_poly.pdbx_strand_id
1 'polypeptide(L)'
;LRLPCRHVIAVCSSCHLQMTTFIDPVYNLHTIRKAYQVEFHPVRNEDYWSTYTGPNFIPKPHMRRKNSGRPITTRLHNEMDQSIQNKTKKMFLLSQ
;
A
#
# COMPACT_ATOMS: atom_id res chain seq x y z
N LEU A 1 -7.44 11.93 -14.27
CA LEU A 1 -7.23 10.48 -14.47
C LEU A 1 -8.44 9.70 -13.93
N ARG A 2 -9.13 8.91 -14.76
CA ARG A 2 -10.24 8.05 -14.33
C ARG A 2 -9.84 6.59 -14.51
N LEU A 3 -9.55 5.89 -13.41
CA LEU A 3 -9.46 4.44 -13.41
C LEU A 3 -10.87 3.86 -13.58
N PRO A 4 -11.06 2.78 -14.36
CA PRO A 4 -12.36 2.12 -14.42
C PRO A 4 -12.74 1.63 -13.02
N CYS A 5 -13.96 1.94 -12.59
CA CYS A 5 -14.48 1.41 -11.34
C CYS A 5 -14.70 -0.10 -11.47
N ARG A 6 -14.80 -0.79 -10.33
CA ARG A 6 -15.02 -2.25 -10.29
C ARG A 6 -16.23 -2.70 -11.11
N HIS A 7 -17.29 -1.91 -11.15
CA HIS A 7 -18.51 -2.22 -11.94
C HIS A 7 -18.23 -2.25 -13.45
N VAL A 8 -17.47 -1.29 -13.97
CA VAL A 8 -17.11 -1.23 -15.40
C VAL A 8 -16.29 -2.46 -15.79
N ILE A 9 -15.34 -2.86 -14.94
CA ILE A 9 -14.52 -4.06 -15.17
C ILE A 9 -15.39 -5.32 -15.21
N ALA A 10 -16.31 -5.46 -14.24
CA ALA A 10 -17.22 -6.60 -14.17
C ALA A 10 -18.14 -6.68 -15.40
N VAL A 11 -18.72 -5.56 -15.82
CA VAL A 11 -19.57 -5.50 -17.02
C VAL A 11 -18.78 -5.83 -18.28
N CYS A 12 -17.57 -5.28 -18.45
CA CYS A 12 -16.73 -5.60 -19.60
C CYS A 12 -16.39 -7.10 -19.65
N SER A 13 -16.14 -7.72 -18.50
CA SER A 13 -15.89 -9.16 -18.40
C SER A 13 -17.12 -9.99 -18.76
N SER A 14 -18.31 -9.61 -18.25
CA SER A 14 -19.55 -10.37 -18.49
C SER A 14 -20.10 -10.21 -19.90
N CYS A 15 -19.88 -9.05 -20.52
CA CYS A 15 -20.40 -8.72 -21.85
C CYS A 15 -19.36 -8.88 -22.97
N HIS A 16 -18.18 -9.45 -22.68
CA HIS A 16 -17.06 -9.59 -23.62
C HIS A 16 -16.69 -8.28 -24.34
N LEU A 17 -16.79 -7.15 -23.63
CA LEU A 17 -16.44 -5.84 -24.17
C LEU A 17 -14.93 -5.60 -24.07
N GLN A 18 -14.39 -4.93 -25.07
CA GLN A 18 -12.99 -4.52 -25.07
C GLN A 18 -12.78 -3.41 -24.04
N MET A 19 -12.01 -3.71 -22.98
CA MET A 19 -11.71 -2.75 -21.90
C MET A 19 -10.97 -1.50 -22.42
N THR A 20 -10.22 -1.63 -23.52
CA THR A 20 -9.47 -0.54 -24.16
C THR A 20 -10.35 0.59 -24.68
N THR A 21 -11.64 0.36 -24.91
CA THR A 21 -12.61 1.39 -25.33
C THR A 21 -13.02 2.30 -24.18
N PHE A 22 -12.92 1.84 -22.93
CA PHE A 22 -13.40 2.55 -21.74
C PHE A 22 -12.28 3.07 -20.84
N ILE A 23 -11.07 2.55 -21.02
CA ILE A 23 -9.90 2.92 -20.22
C ILE A 23 -9.04 3.90 -21.01
N ASP A 24 -8.59 4.94 -20.32
CA ASP A 24 -7.63 5.88 -20.86
C ASP A 24 -6.32 5.17 -21.29
N PRO A 25 -5.78 5.44 -22.50
CA PRO A 25 -4.52 4.86 -23.00
C PRO A 25 -3.33 4.96 -22.04
N VAL A 26 -3.34 5.88 -21.07
CA VAL A 26 -2.30 5.95 -20.02
C VAL A 26 -2.19 4.69 -19.18
N TYR A 27 -3.26 3.89 -19.08
CA TYR A 27 -3.27 2.62 -18.36
C TYR A 27 -2.99 1.40 -19.25
N ASN A 28 -2.62 1.61 -20.52
CA ASN A 28 -2.16 0.52 -21.35
C ASN A 28 -0.88 -0.09 -20.74
N LEU A 29 -0.77 -1.42 -20.77
CA LEU A 29 0.43 -2.15 -20.35
C LEU A 29 1.71 -1.60 -20.98
N HIS A 30 1.68 -1.18 -22.25
CA HIS A 30 2.82 -0.55 -22.90
C HIS A 30 3.23 0.76 -22.21
N THR A 31 2.26 1.62 -21.91
CA THR A 31 2.49 2.90 -21.23
C THR A 31 3.00 2.70 -19.81
N ILE A 32 2.38 1.78 -19.07
CA ILE A 32 2.81 1.40 -17.72
C ILE A 32 4.24 0.85 -17.76
N ARG A 33 4.53 -0.10 -18.65
CA ARG A 33 5.87 -0.68 -18.81
C ARG A 33 6.89 0.41 -19.11
N LYS A 34 6.58 1.35 -20.01
CA LYS A 34 7.46 2.48 -20.34
C LYS A 34 7.69 3.40 -19.15
N ALA A 35 6.64 3.70 -18.36
CA ALA A 35 6.75 4.53 -17.16
C ALA A 35 7.65 3.91 -16.09
N TYR A 36 7.58 2.59 -15.93
CA TYR A 36 8.40 1.82 -14.99
C TYR A 36 9.68 1.23 -15.61
N GLN A 37 10.01 1.59 -16.85
CA GLN A 37 11.23 1.09 -17.51
C GLN A 37 12.49 1.71 -16.90
N VAL A 38 12.35 2.82 -16.18
CA VAL A 38 13.46 3.45 -15.48
C VAL A 38 14.05 2.48 -14.45
N GLU A 39 15.35 2.22 -14.58
CA GLU A 39 16.08 1.43 -13.60
C GLU A 39 16.21 2.24 -12.31
N PHE A 40 15.58 1.75 -11.25
CA PHE A 40 15.87 2.22 -9.91
C PHE A 40 17.30 1.82 -9.57
N HIS A 41 18.17 2.81 -9.47
CA HIS A 41 19.51 2.57 -8.99
C HIS A 41 19.43 2.30 -7.48
N PRO A 42 20.09 1.25 -6.98
CA PRO A 42 20.15 1.04 -5.55
C PRO A 42 20.71 2.29 -4.87
N VAL A 43 20.14 2.65 -3.73
CA VAL A 43 20.70 3.70 -2.88
C VAL A 43 22.13 3.28 -2.55
N ARG A 44 23.10 4.14 -2.87
CA ARG A 44 24.52 3.87 -2.58
C ARG A 44 24.72 3.74 -1.07
N ASN A 45 25.81 3.10 -0.64
CA ASN A 45 26.18 3.10 0.79
C ASN A 45 26.24 4.52 1.33
N GLU A 46 25.95 4.68 2.63
CA GLU A 46 25.94 5.98 3.33
C GLU A 46 27.27 6.73 3.15
N ASP A 47 28.39 6.01 3.04
CA ASP A 47 29.73 6.57 2.80
C ASP A 47 29.84 7.39 1.50
N TYR A 48 28.96 7.17 0.53
CA TYR A 48 28.94 7.90 -0.75
C TYR A 48 27.97 9.08 -0.73
N TRP A 49 27.23 9.31 0.36
CA TRP A 49 26.25 10.38 0.43
C TRP A 49 26.96 11.71 0.67
N SER A 50 26.56 12.75 -0.07
CA SER A 50 27.01 14.11 0.20
C SER A 50 26.51 14.58 1.57
N THR A 51 27.28 15.43 2.25
CA THR A 51 26.84 16.08 3.49
C THR A 51 25.48 16.76 3.29
N TYR A 52 24.50 16.40 4.11
CA TYR A 52 23.17 16.99 4.05
C TYR A 52 23.23 18.48 4.40
N THR A 53 22.82 19.35 3.48
CA THR A 53 22.77 20.81 3.64
C THR A 53 21.34 21.34 3.79
N GLY A 54 20.34 20.46 3.82
CA GLY A 54 18.94 20.84 3.94
C GLY A 54 18.52 21.21 5.38
N PRO A 55 17.29 21.70 5.56
CA PRO A 55 16.77 22.03 6.87
C PRO A 55 16.54 20.76 7.70
N ASN A 56 16.95 20.79 8.97
CA ASN A 56 16.63 19.73 9.91
C ASN A 56 15.11 19.72 10.19
N PHE A 57 14.40 18.71 9.67
CA PHE A 57 12.99 18.46 9.99
C PHE A 57 12.82 17.75 11.33
N ILE A 58 13.48 18.26 12.36
CA ILE A 58 13.39 17.72 13.71
C ILE A 58 12.32 18.53 14.45
N PRO A 59 11.21 17.90 14.89
CA PRO A 59 10.23 18.59 15.71
C PRO A 59 10.89 19.15 16.99
N LYS A 60 10.49 20.37 17.39
CA LYS A 60 10.94 20.97 18.66
C LYS A 60 10.71 19.99 19.81
N PRO A 61 11.56 19.96 20.86
CA PRO A 61 11.44 18.97 21.94
C PRO A 61 10.04 18.86 22.57
N HIS A 62 9.32 19.97 22.71
CA HIS A 62 7.96 19.98 23.24
C HIS A 62 6.89 19.43 22.28
N MET A 63 7.17 19.39 20.96
CA MET A 63 6.31 18.78 19.95
C MET A 63 6.57 17.28 19.79
N ARG A 64 7.68 16.78 20.35
CA ARG A 64 7.97 15.35 20.35
C ARG A 64 6.99 14.63 21.28
N ARG A 65 6.54 13.46 20.86
CA ARG A 65 5.71 12.60 21.73
C ARG A 65 6.55 12.17 22.92
N LYS A 66 5.97 12.27 24.14
CA LYS A 66 6.63 11.83 25.39
C LYS A 66 6.94 10.33 25.37
N ASN A 67 6.02 9.53 24.86
CA ASN A 67 6.17 8.09 24.80
C ASN A 67 6.82 7.70 23.46
N SER A 68 7.89 6.92 23.54
CA SER A 68 8.46 6.25 22.38
C SER A 68 7.50 5.18 21.84
N GLY A 69 7.63 4.87 20.54
CA GLY A 69 6.88 3.80 19.91
C GLY A 69 5.50 4.18 19.34
N ARG A 70 4.80 3.15 18.85
CA ARG A 70 3.50 3.28 18.18
C ARG A 70 2.47 3.87 19.16
N PRO A 71 1.65 4.85 18.74
CA PRO A 71 0.49 5.25 19.54
C PRO A 71 -0.37 4.04 19.91
N ILE A 72 -0.76 3.97 21.18
CA ILE A 72 -1.80 3.04 21.59
C ILE A 72 -3.05 3.43 20.80
N THR A 73 -3.59 2.47 20.06
CA THR A 73 -4.81 2.68 19.29
C THR A 73 -5.99 2.69 20.25
N THR A 74 -6.61 3.85 20.48
CA THR A 74 -7.91 3.96 21.15
C THR A 74 -9.05 3.69 20.16
N ARG A 75 -8.90 2.63 19.35
CA ARG A 75 -9.91 2.29 18.36
C ARG A 75 -11.08 1.61 19.06
N LEU A 76 -12.27 2.16 18.90
CA LEU A 76 -13.51 1.48 19.28
C LEU A 76 -13.69 0.26 18.38
N HIS A 77 -13.85 -0.91 18.99
CA HIS A 77 -14.13 -2.15 18.26
C HIS A 77 -15.58 -2.13 17.79
N ASN A 78 -15.80 -2.42 16.50
CA ASN A 78 -17.13 -2.57 15.93
C ASN A 78 -17.46 -4.05 15.69
N GLU A 79 -18.69 -4.35 15.31
CA GLU A 79 -19.16 -5.72 15.04
C GLU A 79 -18.32 -6.45 13.98
N MET A 80 -17.71 -5.71 13.03
CA MET A 80 -16.80 -6.27 12.02
C MET A 80 -15.49 -6.85 12.61
N ASP A 81 -15.12 -6.46 13.83
CA ASP A 81 -13.94 -6.97 14.54
C ASP A 81 -14.25 -8.23 15.36
N GLN A 82 -15.53 -8.60 15.49
CA GLN A 82 -15.93 -9.81 16.19
C GLN A 82 -15.60 -11.03 15.32
N SER A 83 -14.82 -11.96 15.86
CA SER A 83 -14.60 -13.24 15.18
C SER A 83 -15.93 -14.00 15.10
N ILE A 84 -16.31 -14.45 13.91
CA ILE A 84 -17.43 -15.39 13.73
C ILE A 84 -17.14 -16.60 14.64
N GLN A 85 -17.98 -16.82 15.65
CA GLN A 85 -17.71 -17.75 16.76
C GLN A 85 -17.58 -19.23 16.38
N ASN A 86 -17.65 -19.59 15.10
CA ASN A 86 -17.72 -20.98 14.63
C ASN A 86 -16.63 -21.33 13.61
N LYS A 87 -15.36 -20.96 13.87
CA LYS A 87 -14.22 -21.63 13.21
C LYS A 87 -13.69 -22.72 14.11
N THR A 88 -13.78 -23.97 13.64
CA THR A 88 -13.12 -25.11 14.26
C THR A 88 -11.63 -24.82 14.42
N LYS A 89 -11.14 -24.84 15.67
CA LYS A 89 -9.72 -24.68 15.97
C LYS A 89 -8.99 -25.90 15.44
N LYS A 90 -8.30 -25.79 14.31
CA LYS A 90 -7.32 -26.80 13.89
C LYS A 90 -6.10 -26.64 14.80
N MET A 91 -6.04 -27.42 15.88
CA MET A 91 -4.86 -27.51 16.73
C MET A 91 -3.72 -28.13 15.93
N PHE A 92 -2.64 -27.39 15.72
CA PHE A 92 -1.37 -27.95 15.31
C PHE A 92 -0.64 -28.31 16.61
N LEU A 93 -0.73 -29.58 17.04
CA LEU A 93 0.15 -30.09 18.10
C LEU A 93 1.51 -30.32 17.46
N LEU A 94 2.52 -29.57 17.90
CA LEU A 94 3.92 -29.91 17.69
C LEU A 94 4.27 -30.98 18.74
N SER A 95 4.45 -32.23 18.31
CA SER A 95 5.15 -33.24 19.09
C SER A 95 6.64 -33.18 18.75
N GLN A 96 7.48 -32.99 19.76
CA GLN A 96 8.87 -33.49 19.70
C GLN A 96 8.88 -35.00 19.95
#